data_AF-A0A1Y3V4Z8-F1
#
_entry.id   AF-A0A1Y3V4Z8-F1
#
_cell.length_a   1.000
_cell.length_b   1.000
_cell.length_c   1.000
_cell.angle_alpha   90.00
_cell.angle_beta   90.00
_cell.angle_gamma   90.00
#
_symmetry.space_group_name_H-M   'P 1'
#
loop_
_entity.id
_entity.type
_entity.pdbx_description
1 polymer ?
#
loop_
_entity_poly.entity_id
_entity_poly.type
_entity_poly.pdbx_seq_one_letter_code
_entity_poly.pdbx_strand_id
1 'polypeptide(L)'
;MNKIVFISENNQALTNSLLVAEKFGKEPNDVVRAIDNLLQNADNECTAKVRNMFAEYTEDVPQPNGGVKSARRFVMNRDGFTLLAMGFTGKRALKFKLEYIAAFNEMEQIIGGGGYARLADLEQRISAIEERTGTRNAPAFPGTLRPMSQRDTIRMLVNECAGRMNVSQRDIWQKVYNQLYYRYHVSVRAYKRKKPGETVLEVAERHGQLPRIYAIVSNMVALLR
;
A
#
# COMPACT_ATOMS: atom_id res chain seq x y z
N MET A 1 -7.30 21.00 6.18
CA MET A 1 -6.08 20.25 6.56
C MET A 1 -5.52 19.61 5.30
N ASN A 2 -4.45 20.15 4.72
CA ASN A 2 -3.80 19.55 3.55
C ASN A 2 -3.02 18.29 4.00
N LYS A 3 -3.35 17.14 3.40
CA LYS A 3 -2.65 15.87 3.65
C LYS A 3 -1.24 15.97 3.05
N ILE A 4 -0.22 15.68 3.86
CA ILE A 4 1.19 15.72 3.44
C ILE A 4 1.57 14.50 2.57
N VAL A 5 0.75 13.46 2.52
CA VAL A 5 1.03 12.18 1.83
C VAL A 5 -0.02 11.89 0.76
N PHE A 6 0.44 11.44 -0.40
CA PHE A 6 -0.38 10.86 -1.48
C PHE A 6 0.04 9.40 -1.76
N ILE A 7 -0.87 8.59 -2.27
CA ILE A 7 -0.61 7.17 -2.60
C ILE A 7 -0.25 7.09 -4.08
N SER A 8 0.92 6.51 -4.38
CA SER A 8 1.38 6.19 -5.74
C SER A 8 0.58 5.05 -6.36
N GLU A 9 0.65 4.90 -7.68
CA GLU A 9 0.09 3.77 -8.44
C GLU A 9 0.58 2.40 -7.91
N ASN A 10 1.76 2.36 -7.31
CA ASN A 10 2.34 1.16 -6.68
C ASN A 10 1.93 0.96 -5.21
N ASN A 11 0.89 1.64 -4.74
CA ASN A 11 0.39 1.61 -3.36
C ASN A 11 1.43 2.07 -2.30
N GLN A 12 2.39 2.89 -2.71
CA GLN A 12 3.41 3.48 -1.84
C GLN A 12 3.02 4.89 -1.40
N ALA A 13 3.22 5.20 -0.13
CA ALA A 13 3.05 6.55 0.42
C ALA A 13 4.19 7.47 -0.03
N LEU A 14 3.86 8.49 -0.82
CA LEU A 14 4.79 9.49 -1.35
C LEU A 14 4.40 10.91 -0.88
N THR A 15 5.39 11.81 -0.88
CA THR A 15 5.19 13.25 -0.68
C THR A 15 6.06 14.03 -1.66
N ASN A 16 5.87 15.35 -1.76
CA ASN A 16 6.66 16.21 -2.64
C ASN A 16 7.26 17.39 -1.87
N SER A 17 8.32 17.99 -2.42
CA SER A 17 9.07 19.07 -1.79
C SER A 17 8.23 20.32 -1.51
N LEU A 18 7.16 20.56 -2.27
CA LEU A 18 6.21 21.66 -2.06
C LEU A 18 5.36 21.47 -0.80
N LEU A 19 4.75 20.29 -0.64
CA LEU A 19 3.92 19.96 0.52
C LEU A 19 4.74 19.96 1.81
N VAL A 20 5.99 19.49 1.73
CA VAL A 20 6.94 19.57 2.82
C VAL A 20 7.25 21.03 3.16
N ALA A 21 7.56 21.87 2.16
CA ALA A 21 7.80 23.30 2.36
C ALA A 21 6.61 24.00 3.05
N GLU A 22 5.38 23.78 2.56
CA GLU A 22 4.15 24.33 3.14
C GLU A 22 3.98 23.89 4.61
N LYS A 23 4.11 22.59 4.89
CA LYS A 23 3.86 22.03 6.22
C LYS A 23 4.86 22.52 7.26
N PHE A 24 6.13 22.62 6.88
CA PHE A 24 7.19 23.08 7.78
C PHE A 24 7.34 24.62 7.78
N GLY A 25 6.60 25.33 6.92
CA GLY A 25 6.72 26.78 6.75
C GLY A 25 8.09 27.20 6.24
N LYS A 26 8.62 26.46 5.27
CA LYS A 26 9.91 26.72 4.61
C LYS A 26 9.67 27.14 3.17
N GLU A 27 10.66 27.81 2.59
CA GLU A 27 10.65 28.08 1.14
C GLU A 27 10.91 26.78 0.36
N PRO A 28 10.22 26.55 -0.79
CA PRO A 28 10.44 25.36 -1.62
C PRO A 28 11.91 25.15 -2.03
N ASN A 29 12.64 26.23 -2.30
CA ASN A 29 14.05 26.17 -2.67
C ASN A 29 14.96 25.75 -1.50
N ASP A 30 14.59 26.07 -0.26
CA ASP A 30 15.33 25.61 0.92
C ASP A 30 15.20 24.10 1.11
N VAL A 31 14.02 23.55 0.79
CA VAL A 31 13.78 22.10 0.84
C VAL A 31 14.61 21.39 -0.24
N VAL A 32 14.67 21.93 -1.46
CA VAL A 32 15.53 21.41 -2.54
C VAL A 32 17.00 21.40 -2.11
N ARG A 33 17.49 22.51 -1.54
CA ARG A 33 18.86 22.60 -1.03
C ARG A 33 19.14 21.62 0.11
N ALA A 34 18.17 21.39 1.00
CA ALA A 34 18.32 20.41 2.06
C ALA A 34 18.44 18.98 1.51
N ILE A 35 17.68 18.64 0.45
CA ILE A 35 17.78 17.35 -0.24
C ILE A 35 19.15 17.21 -0.91
N ASP A 36 19.64 18.25 -1.58
CA ASP A 36 20.98 18.25 -2.20
C ASP A 36 22.08 18.00 -1.17
N ASN A 37 22.00 18.65 -0.01
CA ASN A 37 22.94 18.43 1.09
C ASN A 37 22.89 16.98 1.60
N LEU A 38 21.72 16.35 1.66
CA LEU A 38 21.60 14.94 2.04
C LEU A 38 22.23 14.00 1.00
N LEU A 39 22.09 14.33 -0.28
CA LEU A 39 22.65 13.56 -1.39
C LEU A 39 24.18 13.71 -1.50
N GLN A 40 24.73 14.85 -1.07
CA GLN A 40 26.16 15.13 -1.11
C GLN A 40 26.91 14.59 0.11
N ASN A 41 26.28 14.58 1.30
CA ASN A 41 26.93 14.15 2.55
C ASN A 41 26.81 12.65 2.83
N ALA A 42 26.25 11.85 1.92
CA ALA A 42 26.18 10.40 2.07
C ALA A 42 27.50 9.75 1.64
N ASP A 43 28.05 8.87 2.49
CA ASP A 43 29.20 8.03 2.12
C ASP A 43 28.82 7.01 1.02
N ASN A 44 29.80 6.47 0.30
CA ASN A 44 29.63 5.66 -0.92
C ASN A 44 28.57 4.53 -0.82
N GLU A 45 28.43 3.84 0.32
CA GLU A 45 27.39 2.81 0.52
C GLU A 45 25.98 3.37 0.78
N CYS A 46 25.88 4.55 1.41
CA CYS A 46 24.61 5.21 1.70
C CYS A 46 24.05 5.97 0.49
N THR A 47 24.92 6.45 -0.41
CA THR A 47 24.55 7.30 -1.54
C THR A 47 23.50 6.68 -2.45
N ALA A 48 23.62 5.38 -2.77
CA ALA A 48 22.64 4.71 -3.63
C ALA A 48 21.27 4.57 -2.95
N LYS A 49 21.25 4.24 -1.65
CA LYS A 49 20.01 4.11 -0.88
C LYS A 49 19.31 5.45 -0.72
N VAL A 50 20.03 6.50 -0.37
CA VAL A 50 19.48 7.85 -0.21
C VAL A 50 18.97 8.38 -1.54
N ARG A 51 19.71 8.19 -2.65
CA ARG A 51 19.25 8.57 -3.99
C ARG A 51 17.92 7.91 -4.37
N ASN A 52 17.73 6.64 -4.06
CA ASN A 52 16.48 5.93 -4.35
C ASN A 52 15.27 6.44 -3.54
N MET A 53 15.49 7.26 -2.51
CA MET A 53 14.41 7.87 -1.72
C MET A 53 13.86 9.16 -2.35
N PHE A 54 14.57 9.77 -3.30
CA PHE A 54 14.22 11.05 -3.92
C PHE A 54 14.20 10.95 -5.44
N ALA A 55 13.08 11.31 -6.05
CA ALA A 55 12.91 11.42 -7.49
C ALA A 55 12.82 12.89 -7.90
N GLU A 56 13.75 13.35 -8.72
CA GLU A 56 13.79 14.73 -9.22
C GLU A 56 12.79 14.92 -10.38
N TYR A 57 12.13 16.07 -10.41
CA TYR A 57 11.31 16.52 -11.53
C TYR A 57 11.39 18.05 -11.70
N THR A 58 11.02 18.52 -12.88
CA THR A 58 10.96 19.95 -13.19
C THR A 58 9.51 20.37 -13.32
N GLU A 59 9.17 21.51 -12.70
CA GLU A 59 7.84 22.13 -12.80
C GLU A 59 7.98 23.53 -13.40
N ASP A 60 7.13 23.84 -14.37
CA ASP A 60 7.05 25.16 -14.96
C ASP A 60 6.23 26.10 -14.06
N VAL A 61 6.89 27.13 -13.52
CA VAL A 61 6.30 28.09 -12.59
C VAL A 61 6.01 29.40 -13.33
N PRO A 62 4.73 29.80 -13.46
CA PRO A 62 4.35 31.08 -14.06
C PRO A 62 4.97 32.24 -13.26
N GLN A 63 5.52 33.20 -13.97
CA GLN A 63 6.11 34.40 -13.40
C GLN A 63 5.14 35.59 -13.49
N PRO A 64 5.19 36.54 -12.55
CA PRO A 64 4.33 37.73 -12.59
C PRO A 64 4.48 38.59 -13.85
N ASN A 65 5.60 38.46 -14.57
CA ASN A 65 5.87 39.15 -15.83
C ASN A 65 5.33 38.42 -17.08
N GLY A 66 4.53 37.37 -16.90
CA GLY A 66 3.97 36.56 -17.99
C GLY A 66 4.94 35.51 -18.57
N GLY A 67 6.16 35.41 -18.04
CA GLY A 67 7.12 34.36 -18.38
C GLY A 67 6.85 33.05 -17.64
N VAL A 68 7.55 31.99 -18.03
CA VAL A 68 7.56 30.70 -17.33
C VAL A 68 8.97 30.40 -16.88
N LYS A 69 9.14 29.98 -15.62
CA LYS A 69 10.42 29.57 -15.06
C LYS A 69 10.36 28.11 -14.66
N SER A 70 11.22 27.29 -15.25
CA SER A 70 11.37 25.91 -14.82
C SER A 70 12.04 25.84 -13.44
N ALA A 71 11.36 25.22 -12.47
CA ALA A 71 11.79 25.04 -11.10
C ALA A 71 12.03 23.56 -10.82
N ARG A 72 13.21 23.26 -10.29
CA ARG A 72 13.61 21.90 -9.88
C ARG A 72 12.94 21.52 -8.57
N ARG A 73 12.39 20.30 -8.49
CA ARG A 73 11.57 19.79 -7.39
C ARG A 73 11.81 18.30 -7.17
N PHE A 74 11.29 17.78 -6.05
CA PHE A 74 11.44 16.38 -5.68
C PHE A 74 10.13 15.74 -5.23
N VAL A 75 9.95 14.48 -5.62
CA VAL A 75 9.05 13.52 -5.00
C VAL A 75 9.89 12.61 -4.10
N MET A 76 9.38 12.24 -2.94
CA MET A 76 10.10 11.39 -1.99
C MET A 76 9.19 10.38 -1.33
N ASN A 77 9.74 9.24 -0.97
CA ASN A 77 9.05 8.21 -0.20
C ASN A 77 9.06 8.53 1.31
N ARG A 78 8.42 7.67 2.11
CA ARG A 78 8.37 7.80 3.58
C ARG A 78 9.77 7.98 4.20
N ASP A 79 10.75 7.22 3.73
CA ASP A 79 12.10 7.18 4.32
C ASP A 79 12.87 8.46 4.00
N GLY A 80 12.81 8.91 2.73
CA GLY A 80 13.39 10.19 2.31
C GLY A 80 12.76 11.38 3.03
N PHE A 81 11.43 11.37 3.19
CA PHE A 81 10.73 12.38 3.99
C PHE A 81 11.18 12.38 5.45
N THR A 82 11.30 11.20 6.07
CA THR A 82 11.71 11.08 7.47
C THR A 82 13.12 11.60 7.67
N LEU A 83 14.06 11.20 6.81
CA LEU A 83 15.44 11.66 6.83
C LEU A 83 15.54 13.19 6.69
N LEU A 84 14.78 13.75 5.75
CA LEU A 84 14.71 15.19 5.52
C LEU A 84 14.12 15.96 6.71
N ALA A 85 13.00 15.47 7.26
CA ALA A 85 12.31 16.11 8.39
C ALA A 85 13.16 16.10 9.67
N MET A 86 13.98 15.06 9.89
CA MET A 86 14.90 14.98 11.02
C MET A 86 15.99 16.07 10.97
N GLY A 87 16.44 16.45 9.76
CA GLY A 87 17.40 17.54 9.55
C GLY A 87 16.82 18.94 9.75
N PHE A 88 15.49 19.09 9.87
CA PHE A 88 14.87 20.40 10.05
C PHE A 88 14.90 20.92 11.49
N THR A 89 15.16 22.22 11.61
CA THR A 89 15.21 22.98 12.86
C THR A 89 14.11 24.05 12.91
N GLY A 90 13.78 24.53 14.12
CA GLY A 90 12.76 25.57 14.38
C GLY A 90 11.53 25.06 15.14
N LYS A 91 10.70 25.99 15.66
CA LYS A 91 9.54 25.69 16.53
C LYS A 91 8.53 24.71 15.90
N ARG A 92 8.23 24.87 14.60
CA ARG A 92 7.31 23.98 13.85
C ARG A 92 7.92 22.58 13.63
N ALA A 93 9.19 22.52 13.28
CA ALA A 93 9.91 21.26 13.13
C ALA A 93 10.02 20.51 14.47
N LEU A 94 10.23 21.24 15.58
CA LEU A 94 10.25 20.65 16.92
C LEU A 94 8.88 20.04 17.28
N LYS A 95 7.78 20.78 17.06
CA LYS A 95 6.42 20.27 17.27
C LYS A 95 6.16 19.00 16.46
N PHE A 96 6.51 19.00 15.17
CA PHE A 96 6.39 17.83 14.32
C PHE A 96 7.23 16.64 14.83
N LYS A 97 8.48 16.89 15.26
CA LYS A 97 9.34 15.83 15.83
C LYS A 97 8.73 15.23 17.09
N LEU A 98 8.14 16.04 17.96
CA LEU A 98 7.44 15.55 19.16
C LEU A 98 6.20 14.73 18.81
N GLU A 99 5.40 15.16 17.82
CA GLU A 99 4.24 14.40 17.32
C GLU A 99 4.68 13.05 16.71
N TYR A 100 5.78 13.04 15.95
CA TYR A 100 6.35 11.81 15.37
C TYR A 100 6.84 10.85 16.45
N ILE A 101 7.56 11.34 17.46
CA ILE A 101 8.01 10.55 18.62
C ILE A 101 6.81 9.99 19.39
N ALA A 102 5.77 10.79 19.62
CA ALA A 102 4.56 10.34 20.31
C ALA A 102 3.85 9.20 19.56
N ALA A 103 3.71 9.32 18.24
CA ALA A 103 3.14 8.25 17.41
C ALA A 103 3.99 6.97 17.42
N PHE A 104 5.33 7.11 17.49
CA PHE A 104 6.23 5.97 17.61
C PHE A 104 6.09 5.30 18.97
N ASN A 105 6.07 6.07 20.06
CA ASN A 105 5.87 5.55 21.42
C ASN A 105 4.51 4.87 21.57
N GLU A 106 3.45 5.41 20.96
CA GLU A 106 2.12 4.77 20.94
C GLU A 106 2.19 3.41 20.23
N MET A 107 2.87 3.33 19.09
CA MET A 107 3.14 2.06 18.41
C MET A 107 4.00 1.12 19.27
N GLU A 108 5.05 1.60 19.92
CA GLU A 108 5.86 0.81 20.85
C GLU A 108 5.06 0.32 22.04
N GLN A 109 4.08 1.07 22.56
CA GLN A 109 3.19 0.62 23.63
C GLN A 109 2.24 -0.48 23.14
N ILE A 110 1.73 -0.36 21.90
CA ILE A 110 0.90 -1.40 21.27
C ILE A 110 1.69 -2.70 21.11
N ILE A 111 2.98 -2.63 20.75
CA ILE A 111 3.78 -3.84 20.51
C ILE A 111 4.50 -4.33 21.78
N GLY A 112 4.89 -3.43 22.68
CA GLY A 112 5.53 -3.69 23.97
C GLY A 112 4.56 -4.20 25.05
N GLY A 113 3.27 -3.91 24.95
CA GLY A 113 2.20 -4.43 25.79
C GLY A 113 1.84 -5.91 25.55
N GLY A 114 2.81 -6.75 25.18
CA GLY A 114 2.63 -8.20 24.95
C GLY A 114 2.44 -8.61 23.49
N GLY A 115 2.59 -7.70 22.54
CA GLY A 115 2.54 -8.00 21.09
C GLY A 115 3.76 -8.81 20.63
N TYR A 116 4.98 -8.39 21.00
CA TYR A 116 6.22 -9.13 20.69
C TYR A 116 6.27 -10.50 21.39
N ALA A 117 5.85 -10.60 22.66
CA ALA A 117 5.84 -11.87 23.37
C ALA A 117 4.84 -12.88 22.77
N ARG A 118 3.68 -12.41 22.29
CA ARG A 118 2.72 -13.27 21.56
C ARG A 118 3.20 -13.65 20.17
N LEU A 119 3.86 -12.75 19.45
CA LEU A 119 4.42 -13.04 18.13
C LEU A 119 5.60 -14.00 18.24
N ALA A 120 6.48 -13.82 19.23
CA ALA A 120 7.59 -14.72 19.51
C ALA A 120 7.12 -16.09 20.03
N ASP A 121 6.08 -16.16 20.88
CA ASP A 121 5.45 -17.42 21.28
C ASP A 121 4.78 -18.10 20.07
N LEU A 122 4.16 -17.34 19.17
CA LEU A 122 3.57 -17.87 17.94
C LEU A 122 4.66 -18.40 16.99
N GLU A 123 5.76 -17.68 16.80
CA GLU A 123 6.90 -18.09 15.98
C GLU A 123 7.61 -19.31 16.57
N GLN A 124 7.88 -19.34 17.88
CA GLN A 124 8.44 -20.52 18.55
C GLN A 124 7.52 -21.73 18.46
N ARG A 125 6.20 -21.54 18.57
CA ARG A 125 5.21 -22.61 18.35
C ARG A 125 5.23 -23.10 16.91
N ILE A 126 5.36 -22.22 15.92
CA ILE A 126 5.44 -22.58 14.50
C ILE A 126 6.72 -23.39 14.22
N SER A 127 7.88 -22.94 14.69
CA SER A 127 9.15 -23.68 14.50
C SER A 127 9.20 -25.02 15.24
N ALA A 128 8.66 -25.10 16.47
CA ALA A 128 8.56 -26.36 17.21
C ALA A 128 7.61 -27.39 16.57
N ILE A 129 6.65 -26.93 15.77
CA ILE A 129 5.77 -27.79 14.97
C ILE A 129 6.49 -28.25 13.70
N GLU A 130 7.26 -27.38 13.04
CA GLU A 130 8.05 -27.70 11.85
C GLU A 130 9.11 -28.77 12.13
N GLU A 131 9.81 -28.70 13.27
CA GLU A 131 10.79 -29.72 13.68
C GLU A 131 10.16 -31.09 13.97
N ARG A 132 8.94 -31.12 14.52
CA ARG A 132 8.18 -32.36 14.78
C ARG A 132 7.64 -33.01 13.50
N THR A 133 7.45 -32.23 12.43
CA THR A 133 6.99 -32.77 11.13
C THR A 133 8.11 -33.35 10.26
N GLY A 134 9.39 -33.18 10.63
CA GLY A 134 10.54 -33.69 9.87
C GLY A 134 10.87 -35.17 10.07
N THR A 135 10.29 -35.85 11.07
CA THR A 135 10.63 -37.25 11.37
C THR A 135 9.39 -38.14 11.60
N ARG A 136 9.17 -39.02 10.61
CA ARG A 136 8.55 -40.37 10.67
C ARG A 136 7.06 -40.48 11.04
N ASN A 137 6.28 -40.79 10.00
CA ASN A 137 5.17 -41.78 9.96
C ASN A 137 4.35 -42.02 11.26
N ALA A 138 3.27 -41.26 11.47
CA ALA A 138 1.93 -41.71 11.98
C ALA A 138 0.93 -40.51 12.01
N PRO A 139 -0.38 -40.70 12.32
CA PRO A 139 -1.53 -40.49 11.45
C PRO A 139 -2.16 -39.08 11.50
N ALA A 140 -3.01 -38.81 10.51
CA ALA A 140 -3.63 -37.52 10.17
C ALA A 140 -4.39 -36.81 11.32
N PHE A 141 -3.92 -35.61 11.67
CA PHE A 141 -4.78 -34.51 12.14
C PHE A 141 -5.06 -33.57 10.95
N PRO A 142 -6.30 -33.08 10.74
CA PRO A 142 -6.65 -32.31 9.55
C PRO A 142 -6.08 -30.88 9.60
N GLY A 143 -4.84 -30.77 9.16
CA GLY A 143 -4.32 -29.74 8.25
C GLY A 143 -4.41 -28.27 8.66
N THR A 144 -3.25 -27.63 8.75
CA THR A 144 -3.06 -26.24 8.30
C THR A 144 -3.90 -26.02 7.04
N LEU A 145 -4.87 -25.10 7.12
CA LEU A 145 -5.77 -24.80 6.01
C LEU A 145 -4.92 -24.45 4.79
N ARG A 146 -5.10 -25.20 3.70
CA ARG A 146 -4.45 -24.94 2.42
C ARG A 146 -4.69 -23.46 2.06
N PRO A 147 -3.67 -22.70 1.64
CA PRO A 147 -3.87 -21.32 1.20
C PRO A 147 -4.96 -21.27 0.13
N MET A 148 -5.95 -20.39 0.33
CA MET A 148 -7.10 -20.29 -0.57
C MET A 148 -6.66 -19.90 -1.98
N SER A 149 -7.28 -20.52 -2.98
CA SER A 149 -7.10 -20.09 -4.37
C SER A 149 -7.68 -18.68 -4.56
N GLN A 150 -7.17 -17.90 -5.52
CA GLN A 150 -7.73 -16.57 -5.80
C GLN A 150 -9.24 -16.62 -6.09
N ARG A 151 -9.74 -17.71 -6.70
CA ARG A 151 -11.18 -17.92 -6.93
C ARG A 151 -11.95 -18.03 -5.63
N ASP A 152 -11.43 -18.78 -4.67
CA ASP A 152 -12.09 -18.99 -3.39
C ASP A 152 -12.03 -17.75 -2.51
N THR A 153 -10.94 -16.98 -2.57
CA THR A 153 -10.85 -15.66 -1.94
C THR A 153 -11.91 -14.70 -2.50
N ILE A 154 -12.10 -14.65 -3.82
CA ILE A 154 -13.15 -13.79 -4.42
C ILE A 154 -14.53 -14.26 -3.96
N ARG A 155 -14.81 -15.57 -3.95
CA ARG A 155 -16.10 -16.11 -3.46
C ARG A 155 -16.35 -15.72 -2.01
N MET A 156 -15.33 -15.83 -1.15
CA MET A 156 -15.40 -15.43 0.25
C MET A 156 -15.74 -13.93 0.39
N LEU A 157 -15.03 -13.05 -0.32
CA LEU A 157 -15.27 -11.61 -0.26
C LEU A 157 -16.67 -11.23 -0.80
N VAL A 158 -17.17 -11.91 -1.83
CA VAL A 158 -18.54 -11.71 -2.33
C VAL A 158 -19.57 -12.13 -1.29
N ASN A 159 -19.35 -13.24 -0.58
CA ASN A 159 -20.23 -13.69 0.50
C ASN A 159 -20.24 -12.69 1.66
N GLU A 160 -19.07 -12.13 1.99
CA GLU A 160 -18.92 -11.09 3.00
C GLU A 160 -19.69 -9.81 2.61
N CYS A 161 -19.55 -9.35 1.36
CA CYS A 161 -20.34 -8.24 0.81
C CYS A 161 -21.84 -8.50 0.86
N ALA A 162 -22.28 -9.68 0.45
CA ALA A 162 -23.68 -10.07 0.46
C ALA A 162 -24.26 -10.03 1.88
N GLY A 163 -23.51 -10.53 2.86
CA GLY A 163 -23.89 -10.50 4.28
C GLY A 163 -23.99 -9.09 4.84
N ARG A 164 -23.00 -8.23 4.59
CA ARG A 164 -23.00 -6.85 5.09
C ARG A 164 -24.07 -5.97 4.45
N MET A 165 -24.28 -6.12 3.15
CA MET A 165 -25.27 -5.32 2.42
C MET A 165 -26.69 -5.90 2.50
N ASN A 166 -26.86 -7.09 3.09
CA ASN A 166 -28.11 -7.84 3.14
C ASN A 166 -28.76 -8.02 1.75
N VAL A 167 -27.95 -8.31 0.73
CA VAL A 167 -28.39 -8.54 -0.65
C VAL A 167 -27.96 -9.92 -1.13
N SER A 168 -28.59 -10.41 -2.18
CA SER A 168 -28.22 -11.71 -2.73
C SER A 168 -26.81 -11.68 -3.36
N GLN A 169 -26.10 -12.82 -3.30
CA GLN A 169 -24.80 -12.96 -3.97
C GLN A 169 -24.90 -12.69 -5.48
N ARG A 170 -26.05 -12.99 -6.10
CA ARG A 170 -26.32 -12.73 -7.52
C ARG A 170 -26.24 -11.23 -7.84
N ASP A 171 -26.78 -10.39 -6.96
CA ASP A 171 -26.78 -8.94 -7.15
C ASP A 171 -25.37 -8.37 -7.00
N ILE A 172 -24.59 -8.88 -6.04
CA ILE A 172 -23.17 -8.54 -5.91
C ILE A 172 -22.42 -8.92 -7.18
N TRP A 173 -22.58 -10.15 -7.67
CA TRP A 173 -21.95 -10.60 -8.92
C TRP A 173 -22.36 -9.74 -10.12
N GLN A 174 -23.63 -9.33 -10.20
CA GLN A 174 -24.09 -8.44 -11.26
C GLN A 174 -23.39 -7.08 -11.19
N LYS A 175 -23.25 -6.49 -10.00
CA LYS A 175 -22.50 -5.23 -9.81
C LYS A 175 -21.03 -5.40 -10.17
N VAL A 176 -20.40 -6.50 -9.75
CA VAL A 176 -18.99 -6.81 -10.05
C VAL A 176 -18.78 -6.90 -11.56
N TYR A 177 -19.63 -7.63 -12.29
CA TYR A 177 -19.50 -7.75 -13.74
C TYR A 177 -19.83 -6.46 -14.47
N ASN A 178 -20.80 -5.67 -13.99
CA ASN A 178 -21.07 -4.35 -14.55
C ASN A 178 -19.85 -3.43 -14.38
N GLN A 179 -19.23 -3.40 -13.20
CA GLN A 179 -18.01 -2.61 -13.00
C GLN A 179 -16.85 -3.13 -13.85
N LEU A 180 -16.72 -4.44 -14.02
CA LEU A 180 -15.71 -5.04 -14.88
C LEU A 180 -15.90 -4.61 -16.34
N TYR A 181 -17.14 -4.53 -16.81
CA TYR A 181 -17.47 -4.04 -18.14
C TYR A 181 -17.22 -2.53 -18.29
N TYR A 182 -17.75 -1.70 -17.39
CA TYR A 182 -17.63 -0.24 -17.54
C TYR A 182 -16.23 0.31 -17.24
N ARG A 183 -15.44 -0.35 -16.40
CA ARG A 183 -14.08 0.11 -16.05
C ARG A 183 -12.99 -0.48 -16.92
N TYR A 184 -13.13 -1.75 -17.32
CA TYR A 184 -12.09 -2.48 -18.03
C TYR A 184 -12.50 -2.89 -19.44
N HIS A 185 -13.73 -2.57 -19.86
CA HIS A 185 -14.31 -3.01 -21.14
C HIS A 185 -14.26 -4.53 -21.34
N VAL A 186 -14.31 -5.28 -20.23
CA VAL A 186 -14.27 -6.74 -20.26
C VAL A 186 -15.65 -7.32 -19.95
N SER A 187 -16.18 -8.07 -20.91
CA SER A 187 -17.38 -8.89 -20.73
C SER A 187 -17.02 -10.36 -20.61
N VAL A 188 -16.89 -10.85 -19.37
CA VAL A 188 -16.56 -12.26 -19.12
C VAL A 188 -17.63 -13.22 -19.66
N ARG A 189 -18.88 -12.75 -19.75
CA ARG A 189 -19.99 -13.54 -20.30
C ARG A 189 -19.90 -13.76 -21.81
N ALA A 190 -19.14 -12.92 -22.53
CA ALA A 190 -18.94 -13.06 -23.97
C ALA A 190 -17.92 -14.15 -24.33
N TYR A 191 -17.14 -14.63 -23.36
CA TYR A 191 -16.13 -15.65 -23.61
C TYR A 191 -16.74 -17.04 -23.86
N LYS A 192 -16.23 -17.74 -24.88
CA LYS A 192 -16.65 -19.11 -25.21
C LYS A 192 -16.29 -20.07 -24.08
N ARG A 193 -17.27 -20.83 -23.60
CA ARG A 193 -17.08 -21.91 -22.61
C ARG A 193 -16.43 -23.11 -23.27
N LYS A 194 -15.41 -23.70 -22.63
CA LYS A 194 -14.72 -24.91 -23.12
C LYS A 194 -15.42 -26.19 -22.69
N LYS A 195 -16.08 -26.19 -21.53
CA LYS A 195 -16.78 -27.35 -20.98
C LYS A 195 -18.24 -27.02 -20.69
N PRO A 196 -19.18 -27.95 -20.92
CA PRO A 196 -20.56 -27.78 -20.46
C PRO A 196 -20.56 -27.73 -18.93
N GLY A 197 -21.03 -26.62 -18.36
CA GLY A 197 -21.06 -26.38 -16.91
C GLY A 197 -19.95 -25.49 -16.33
N GLU A 198 -19.01 -24.99 -17.14
CA GLU A 198 -17.94 -24.09 -16.69
C GLU A 198 -18.51 -22.82 -16.04
N THR A 199 -18.06 -22.51 -14.82
CA THR A 199 -18.52 -21.33 -14.08
C THR A 199 -17.93 -20.05 -14.69
N VAL A 200 -18.62 -18.92 -14.51
CA VAL A 200 -18.14 -17.63 -15.05
C VAL A 200 -16.77 -17.24 -14.49
N LEU A 201 -16.44 -17.65 -13.25
CA LEU A 201 -15.11 -17.44 -12.66
C LEU A 201 -14.02 -18.29 -13.31
N GLU A 202 -14.30 -19.54 -13.68
CA GLU A 202 -13.35 -20.41 -14.38
C GLU A 202 -13.05 -19.86 -15.78
N VAL A 203 -14.09 -19.37 -16.46
CA VAL A 203 -13.91 -18.67 -17.73
C VAL A 203 -13.06 -17.40 -17.54
N ALA A 204 -13.33 -16.61 -16.49
CA ALA A 204 -12.55 -15.42 -16.18
C ALA A 204 -11.07 -15.72 -15.91
N GLU A 205 -10.79 -16.78 -15.18
CA GLU A 205 -9.43 -17.20 -14.83
C GLU A 205 -8.62 -17.59 -16.06
N ARG A 206 -9.20 -18.38 -16.96
CA ARG A 206 -8.52 -18.77 -18.20
C ARG A 206 -8.13 -17.56 -19.05
N HIS A 207 -8.89 -16.48 -18.97
CA HIS A 207 -8.61 -15.22 -19.67
C HIS A 207 -7.87 -14.19 -18.80
N GLY A 208 -7.35 -14.59 -17.63
CA GLY A 208 -6.53 -13.75 -16.76
C GLY A 208 -7.27 -12.60 -16.08
N GLN A 209 -8.60 -12.68 -15.94
CA GLN A 209 -9.42 -11.58 -15.42
C GLN A 209 -9.65 -11.63 -13.89
N LEU A 210 -9.17 -12.68 -13.20
CA LEU A 210 -9.32 -12.80 -11.73
C LEU A 210 -8.72 -11.62 -10.95
N PRO A 211 -7.54 -11.05 -11.28
CA PRO A 211 -7.01 -9.91 -10.54
C PRO A 211 -7.91 -8.67 -10.61
N ARG A 212 -8.54 -8.42 -11.76
CA ARG A 212 -9.47 -7.30 -11.95
C ARG A 212 -10.77 -7.52 -11.17
N ILE A 213 -11.29 -8.74 -11.19
CA ILE A 213 -12.45 -9.12 -10.38
C ILE A 213 -12.12 -8.95 -8.89
N TYR A 214 -10.99 -9.48 -8.44
CA TYR A 214 -10.53 -9.35 -7.05
C TYR A 214 -10.40 -7.90 -6.61
N ALA A 215 -9.80 -7.03 -7.44
CA ALA A 215 -9.70 -5.61 -7.14
C ALA A 215 -11.07 -4.93 -6.98
N ILE A 216 -12.04 -5.26 -7.85
CA ILE A 216 -13.41 -4.73 -7.76
C ILE A 216 -14.08 -5.18 -6.45
N VAL A 217 -14.05 -6.48 -6.14
CA VAL A 217 -14.69 -7.00 -4.92
C VAL A 217 -14.01 -6.46 -3.67
N SER A 218 -12.68 -6.36 -3.66
CA SER A 218 -11.93 -5.83 -2.51
C SER A 218 -12.26 -4.35 -2.26
N ASN A 219 -12.42 -3.55 -3.32
CA ASN A 219 -12.85 -2.16 -3.20
C ASN A 219 -14.29 -2.07 -2.65
N MET A 220 -15.20 -2.93 -3.12
CA MET A 220 -16.56 -3.02 -2.56
C MET A 220 -16.55 -3.33 -1.06
N VAL A 221 -15.72 -4.28 -0.60
CA VAL A 221 -15.58 -4.59 0.82
C VAL A 221 -14.99 -3.40 1.60
N ALA A 222 -13.99 -2.72 1.04
CA ALA A 222 -13.35 -1.58 1.68
C ALA A 222 -14.30 -0.37 1.86
N LEU A 223 -15.22 -0.15 0.92
CA LEU A 223 -16.24 0.90 1.00
C LEU A 223 -17.36 0.60 2.01
N LEU A 224 -17.42 -0.61 2.54
CA LEU A 224 -18.37 -1.04 3.57
C LEU A 224 -17.78 -0.99 4.99
N ARG A 225 -16.55 -0.47 5.15
CA ARG A 225 -15.90 -0.20 6.44
C ARG A 225 -16.11 1.25 6.85
#